data_AF-A0A1S0TQP8-F1
#
_entry.id   AF-A0A1S0TQP8-F1
#
_cell.length_a   1.000
_cell.length_b   1.000
_cell.length_c   1.000
_cell.angle_alpha   90.00
_cell.angle_beta   90.00
_cell.angle_gamma   90.00
#
_symmetry.space_group_name_H-M   'P 1'
#
loop_
_entity.id
_entity.type
_entity.pdbx_description
1 polymer ?
#
loop_
_entity_poly.entity_id
_entity_poly.type
_entity_poly.pdbx_seq_one_letter_code
_entity_poly.pdbx_strand_id
1 'polypeptide(L)'
;MNGNYPPELALQRLSEYFSPLERLKLQQCCKYFYTIYGKWLDILALDIRIVELNDDDNNEQTLFARDIAQHCKSAKFTYRIELTDTRGTTYNLKFNSDKYANRALKIMFSRLQQSLTTLTIHNGCLSEEFSNILSQLHSITTLRMWNSACYFDKKKFAFLLKPN
;
A
#
# COMPACT_ATOMS: atom_id res chain seq x y z
N MET A 1 1.61 -29.75 17.72
CA MET A 1 0.38 -29.15 18.25
C MET A 1 -0.78 -30.05 17.84
N ASN A 2 -1.37 -30.79 18.78
CA ASN A 2 -2.56 -31.62 18.54
C ASN A 2 -3.81 -30.83 18.95
N GLY A 3 -4.32 -30.00 18.06
CA GLY A 3 -5.60 -29.32 18.25
C GLY A 3 -6.52 -29.60 17.08
N ASN A 4 -7.82 -29.73 17.36
CA ASN A 4 -8.91 -29.81 16.38
C ASN A 4 -9.05 -28.49 15.62
N TYR A 5 -8.01 -28.08 14.90
CA TYR A 5 -8.06 -26.92 14.02
C TYR A 5 -8.61 -27.38 12.66
N PRO A 6 -9.42 -26.53 11.99
CA PRO A 6 -9.74 -26.77 10.59
C PRO A 6 -8.45 -26.91 9.77
N PRO A 7 -8.41 -27.81 8.78
CA PRO A 7 -7.23 -27.96 7.93
C PRO A 7 -6.81 -26.64 7.29
N GLU A 8 -5.51 -26.39 7.20
CA GLU A 8 -4.96 -25.15 6.61
C GLU A 8 -5.52 -24.89 5.21
N LEU A 9 -5.61 -25.93 4.38
CA LEU A 9 -6.12 -25.82 3.01
C LEU A 9 -7.60 -25.40 2.96
N ALA A 10 -8.40 -25.77 3.96
CA ALA A 10 -9.79 -25.32 4.06
C ALA A 10 -9.85 -23.83 4.45
N LEU A 11 -9.01 -23.39 5.38
CA LEU A 11 -8.92 -21.98 5.77
C LEU A 11 -8.37 -21.09 4.65
N GLN A 12 -7.40 -21.58 3.87
CA GLN A 12 -6.90 -20.89 2.69
C GLN A 12 -8.01 -20.70 1.64
N ARG A 13 -8.82 -21.73 1.38
CA ARG A 13 -10.00 -21.60 0.49
C ARG A 13 -11.02 -20.60 1.01
N LEU A 14 -11.27 -20.58 2.32
CA LEU A 14 -12.16 -19.57 2.92
C LEU A 14 -11.63 -18.15 2.76
N SER A 15 -10.31 -17.98 2.70
CA SER A 15 -9.71 -16.64 2.52
C SER A 15 -10.20 -15.97 1.23
N GLU A 16 -10.48 -16.72 0.17
CA GLU A 16 -11.00 -16.22 -1.12
C GLU A 16 -12.35 -15.48 -0.98
N TYR A 17 -13.09 -15.76 0.09
CA TYR A 17 -14.40 -15.14 0.37
C TYR A 17 -14.31 -13.97 1.35
N PHE A 18 -13.17 -13.77 1.99
CA PHE A 18 -12.97 -12.68 2.94
C PHE A 18 -12.26 -11.51 2.28
N SER A 19 -12.77 -10.31 2.50
CA SER A 19 -12.06 -9.08 2.17
C SER A 19 -10.74 -8.97 2.95
N PRO A 20 -9.77 -8.17 2.47
CA PRO A 20 -8.53 -7.90 3.22
C PRO A 20 -8.76 -7.42 4.66
N LEU A 21 -9.84 -6.67 4.91
CA LEU A 21 -10.19 -6.17 6.24
C LEU A 21 -10.71 -7.27 7.16
N GLU A 22 -11.53 -8.20 6.66
CA GLU A 22 -12.00 -9.33 7.44
C GLU A 22 -10.86 -10.28 7.80
N ARG A 23 -9.94 -10.51 6.85
CA ARG A 23 -8.72 -11.28 7.10
C ARG A 23 -7.88 -10.64 8.21
N LEU A 24 -7.75 -9.31 8.22
CA LEU A 24 -7.07 -8.59 9.30
C LEU A 24 -7.72 -8.83 10.67
N LYS A 25 -9.05 -8.84 10.74
CA LYS A 25 -9.77 -9.16 11.99
C LYS A 25 -9.52 -10.60 12.43
N LEU A 26 -9.59 -11.56 11.50
CA LEU A 26 -9.33 -12.99 11.79
C LEU A 26 -7.91 -13.24 12.30
N GLN A 27 -6.91 -12.53 11.77
CA GLN A 27 -5.52 -12.61 12.25
C GLN A 27 -5.37 -12.24 13.74
N GLN A 28 -6.26 -11.41 14.28
CA GLN A 28 -6.22 -10.99 15.68
C GLN A 28 -6.78 -12.06 16.63
N CYS A 29 -7.51 -13.05 16.13
CA CYS A 29 -8.15 -14.06 16.94
C CYS A 29 -7.14 -15.04 17.56
N CYS A 30 -6.17 -15.53 16.77
CA CYS A 30 -5.16 -16.46 17.27
C CYS A 30 -3.92 -16.52 16.37
N LYS A 31 -2.80 -17.03 16.93
CA LYS A 31 -1.53 -17.22 16.19
C LYS A 31 -1.70 -18.10 14.95
N TYR A 32 -2.59 -19.09 14.99
CA TYR A 32 -2.85 -19.96 13.85
C TYR A 32 -3.46 -19.18 12.68
N PHE A 33 -4.50 -18.38 12.93
CA PHE A 33 -5.12 -17.54 11.91
C PHE A 33 -4.20 -16.41 11.44
N TYR A 34 -3.35 -15.88 12.31
CA TYR A 34 -2.29 -14.95 11.90
C TYR A 34 -1.40 -15.54 10.81
N THR A 35 -0.95 -16.79 10.98
CA THR A 35 -0.12 -17.50 10.00
C THR A 35 -0.88 -17.75 8.69
N ILE A 36 -2.13 -18.22 8.76
CA ILE A 36 -2.90 -18.58 7.57
C ILE A 36 -3.31 -17.33 6.77
N TYR A 37 -3.94 -16.35 7.41
CA TYR A 37 -4.49 -15.18 6.72
C TYR A 37 -3.48 -14.05 6.56
N GLY A 38 -2.24 -14.24 7.03
CA GLY A 38 -1.16 -13.26 6.91
C GLY A 38 -0.71 -13.03 5.47
N LYS A 39 -0.86 -14.02 4.58
CA LYS A 39 -0.50 -13.92 3.16
C LYS A 39 -1.69 -13.50 2.31
N TRP A 40 -1.48 -12.57 1.39
CA TRP A 40 -2.54 -12.03 0.52
C TRP A 40 -2.27 -12.43 -0.94
N LEU A 41 -2.41 -13.72 -1.23
CA LEU A 41 -2.02 -14.32 -2.53
C LEU A 41 -2.95 -13.95 -3.69
N ASP A 42 -4.15 -13.48 -3.36
CA ASP A 42 -5.21 -13.11 -4.28
C ASP A 42 -5.21 -11.62 -4.65
N ILE A 43 -4.38 -10.79 -4.01
CA ILE A 43 -4.27 -9.37 -4.35
C ILE A 43 -3.16 -9.19 -5.39
N LEU A 44 -3.54 -8.68 -6.57
CA LEU A 44 -2.66 -8.57 -7.73
C LEU A 44 -2.18 -7.16 -8.00
N ALA A 45 -2.96 -6.14 -7.62
CA ALA A 45 -2.63 -4.76 -7.86
C ALA A 45 -2.76 -3.88 -6.61
N LEU A 46 -1.85 -2.91 -6.51
CA LEU A 46 -1.83 -1.90 -5.46
C LEU A 46 -1.70 -0.52 -6.11
N ASP A 47 -2.63 0.38 -5.81
CA ASP A 47 -2.59 1.78 -6.22
C ASP A 47 -2.46 2.66 -4.97
N ILE A 48 -1.48 3.57 -4.96
CA ILE A 48 -1.13 4.39 -3.81
C ILE A 48 -1.11 5.84 -4.23
N ARG A 49 -1.90 6.67 -3.53
CA ARG A 49 -2.05 8.10 -3.82
C ARG A 49 -2.05 8.92 -2.54
N ILE A 50 -1.48 10.11 -2.60
CA ILE A 50 -1.75 11.18 -1.64
C ILE A 50 -2.67 12.18 -2.30
N VAL A 51 -3.74 12.53 -1.59
CA VAL A 51 -4.74 13.52 -2.00
C VAL A 51 -4.72 14.67 -0.98
N GLU A 52 -4.66 15.90 -1.48
CA GLU A 52 -4.86 17.10 -0.65
C GLU A 52 -6.35 17.22 -0.29
N LEU A 53 -6.64 17.32 1.01
CA LEU A 53 -7.95 17.69 1.51
C LEU A 53 -8.02 19.22 1.54
N ASN A 54 -8.82 19.79 0.64
CA ASN A 54 -9.29 21.16 0.82
C ASN A 54 -10.47 21.14 1.80
N ASP A 55 -10.50 22.08 2.75
CA ASP A 55 -11.56 22.16 3.79
C ASP A 55 -12.97 22.43 3.19
N ASP A 56 -13.13 22.51 1.87
CA ASP A 56 -14.36 22.99 1.19
C ASP A 56 -15.00 22.01 0.18
N ASP A 57 -14.47 20.79 -0.03
CA ASP A 57 -14.96 19.94 -1.13
C ASP A 57 -15.70 18.67 -0.67
N ASN A 58 -17.03 18.78 -0.65
CA ASN A 58 -17.98 17.65 -0.74
C ASN A 58 -18.03 17.02 -2.15
N ASN A 59 -17.09 17.36 -3.05
CA ASN A 59 -17.00 16.79 -4.39
C ASN A 59 -15.65 16.10 -4.61
N GLU A 60 -15.69 14.78 -4.85
CA GLU A 60 -14.53 13.95 -5.23
C GLU A 60 -14.01 14.24 -6.66
N GLN A 61 -14.00 15.50 -7.12
CA GLN A 61 -13.57 15.88 -8.47
C GLN A 61 -12.80 17.20 -8.49
N THR A 62 -11.55 17.17 -8.01
CA THR A 62 -10.55 18.17 -8.42
C THR A 62 -9.34 17.44 -9.02
N LEU A 63 -9.55 17.09 -10.30
CA LEU A 63 -8.54 16.74 -11.27
C LEU A 63 -7.61 17.95 -11.52
N PHE A 64 -6.30 17.70 -11.54
CA PHE A 64 -5.29 18.49 -12.25
C PHE A 64 -5.24 20.00 -11.98
N ALA A 65 -4.72 20.42 -10.83
CA ALA A 65 -4.08 21.73 -10.74
C ALA A 65 -3.17 21.83 -9.52
N ARG A 66 -1.87 21.58 -9.73
CA ARG A 66 -0.77 22.48 -9.33
C ARG A 66 0.57 21.75 -9.53
N ASP A 67 1.20 22.08 -10.65
CA ASP A 67 2.66 22.08 -10.73
C ASP A 67 3.21 22.69 -9.44
N ILE A 68 4.14 21.97 -8.82
CA ILE A 68 5.12 22.51 -7.86
C ILE A 68 4.47 23.34 -6.75
N ALA A 69 3.81 22.68 -5.78
CA ALA A 69 3.51 23.31 -4.50
C ALA A 69 4.46 22.73 -3.44
N GLN A 70 5.54 23.48 -3.19
CA GLN A 70 6.28 23.41 -1.93
C GLN A 70 5.30 23.30 -0.76
N HIS A 71 5.57 22.33 0.13
CA HIS A 71 4.94 22.15 1.44
C HIS A 71 4.16 23.37 1.96
N CYS A 72 2.88 23.45 1.61
CA CYS A 72 1.98 24.43 2.18
C CYS A 72 1.66 23.93 3.59
N LYS A 73 2.11 24.66 4.61
CA LYS A 73 2.14 24.24 6.03
C LYS A 73 0.76 23.96 6.68
N SER A 74 -0.34 24.02 5.93
CA SER A 74 -1.71 23.83 6.44
C SER A 74 -2.58 22.87 5.63
N ALA A 75 -2.08 22.28 4.54
CA ALA A 75 -2.87 21.31 3.78
C ALA A 75 -2.96 19.99 4.55
N LYS A 76 -4.18 19.51 4.83
CA LYS A 76 -4.39 18.16 5.34
C LYS A 76 -4.26 17.21 4.16
N PHE A 77 -3.47 16.15 4.31
CA PHE A 77 -3.31 15.15 3.26
C PHE A 77 -3.93 13.82 3.70
N THR A 78 -4.52 13.10 2.76
CA THR A 78 -5.00 11.74 2.98
C THR A 78 -4.35 10.80 1.98
N TYR A 79 -3.78 9.71 2.50
CA TYR A 79 -3.34 8.59 1.69
C TYR A 79 -4.56 7.76 1.32
N ARG A 80 -4.71 7.47 0.04
CA ARG A 80 -5.66 6.50 -0.50
C ARG A 80 -4.87 5.34 -1.08
N ILE A 81 -5.14 4.15 -0.54
CA ILE A 81 -4.53 2.90 -0.98
C ILE A 81 -5.65 2.01 -1.51
N GLU A 82 -5.57 1.62 -2.77
CA GLU A 82 -6.53 0.73 -3.41
C GLU A 82 -5.88 -0.63 -3.67
N LEU A 83 -6.52 -1.70 -3.19
CA LEU A 83 -6.10 -3.08 -3.37
C LEU A 83 -7.04 -3.74 -4.37
N THR A 84 -6.52 -4.32 -5.45
CA THR A 84 -7.34 -5.06 -6.43
C THR A 84 -7.05 -6.56 -6.34
N ASP A 85 -8.10 -7.36 -6.15
CA ASP A 85 -7.99 -8.81 -6.13
C ASP A 85 -8.00 -9.46 -7.53
N THR A 86 -7.75 -10.75 -7.59
CA THR A 86 -7.80 -11.60 -8.79
C THR A 86 -9.16 -11.58 -9.51
N ARG A 87 -10.23 -11.18 -8.82
CA ARG A 87 -11.58 -11.06 -9.37
C ARG A 87 -11.88 -9.65 -9.90
N GLY A 88 -10.95 -8.72 -9.74
CA GLY A 88 -11.11 -7.31 -10.11
C GLY A 88 -11.83 -6.47 -9.04
N THR A 89 -12.08 -7.02 -7.84
CA THR A 89 -12.69 -6.25 -6.74
C THR A 89 -11.67 -5.32 -6.14
N THR A 90 -12.06 -4.06 -5.96
CA THR A 90 -11.19 -3.02 -5.39
C THR A 90 -11.57 -2.70 -3.93
N TYR A 91 -10.58 -2.65 -3.04
CA TYR A 91 -10.75 -2.28 -1.63
C TYR A 91 -9.96 -1.01 -1.32
N ASN A 92 -10.65 -0.01 -0.76
CA ASN A 92 -10.08 1.31 -0.52
C ASN A 92 -9.76 1.52 0.97
N LEU A 93 -8.53 1.92 1.26
CA LEU A 93 -8.06 2.26 2.59
C LEU A 93 -7.60 3.72 2.60
N LYS A 94 -8.14 4.49 3.56
CA LYS A 94 -7.83 5.91 3.74
C LYS A 94 -7.04 6.11 5.03
N PHE A 95 -5.94 6.86 4.97
CA PHE A 95 -5.14 7.23 6.14
C PHE A 95 -4.90 8.74 6.16
N ASN A 96 -5.22 9.39 7.28
CA ASN A 96 -5.03 10.84 7.45
C ASN A 96 -3.67 11.18 8.10
N SER A 97 -2.73 10.24 8.07
CA SER A 97 -1.41 10.40 8.69
C SER A 97 -0.38 9.56 7.97
N ASP A 98 0.69 10.21 7.54
CA ASP A 98 1.86 9.63 6.89
C ASP A 98 2.46 8.49 7.70
N LYS A 99 2.55 8.65 9.03
CA LYS A 99 3.12 7.63 9.92
C LYS A 99 2.33 6.33 9.85
N TYR A 100 0.99 6.41 9.88
CA TYR A 100 0.14 5.23 9.81
C TYR A 100 0.08 4.65 8.40
N ALA A 101 0.04 5.50 7.38
CA ALA A 101 0.07 5.08 5.98
C ALA A 101 1.35 4.30 5.66
N ASN A 102 2.53 4.84 6.00
CA ASN A 102 3.82 4.18 5.77
C ASN A 102 3.92 2.84 6.53
N ARG A 103 3.44 2.78 7.78
CA ARG A 103 3.41 1.52 8.54
C ARG A 103 2.49 0.49 7.86
N ALA A 104 1.32 0.90 7.41
CA ALA A 104 0.38 0.03 6.72
C ALA A 104 0.96 -0.49 5.40
N LEU A 105 1.57 0.39 4.61
CA LEU A 105 2.23 0.03 3.35
C LEU A 105 3.35 -0.98 3.56
N LYS A 106 4.23 -0.78 4.53
CA LYS A 106 5.30 -1.74 4.85
C LYS A 106 4.75 -3.13 5.17
N ILE A 107 3.65 -3.20 5.91
CA ILE A 107 2.96 -4.45 6.22
C ILE A 107 2.29 -5.02 4.97
N MET A 108 1.63 -4.22 4.13
CA MET A 108 1.01 -4.70 2.91
C MET A 108 2.05 -5.28 1.95
N PHE A 109 3.14 -4.56 1.70
CA PHE A 109 4.20 -5.01 0.81
C PHE A 109 4.80 -6.34 1.26
N SER A 110 5.03 -6.56 2.56
CA SER A 110 5.54 -7.85 3.05
C SER A 110 4.56 -9.01 2.85
N ARG A 111 3.25 -8.73 2.83
CA ARG A 111 2.19 -9.74 2.59
C ARG A 111 1.94 -10.03 1.12
N LEU A 112 2.31 -9.08 0.26
CA LEU A 112 2.01 -9.06 -1.17
C LEU A 112 3.22 -9.45 -2.04
N GLN A 113 4.38 -9.74 -1.45
CA GLN A 113 5.64 -10.02 -2.18
C GLN A 113 5.50 -11.06 -3.30
N GLN A 114 4.64 -12.07 -3.11
CA GLN A 114 4.47 -13.20 -4.03
C GLN A 114 3.36 -13.00 -5.08
N SER A 115 2.43 -12.09 -4.84
CA SER A 115 1.20 -11.95 -5.65
C SER A 115 1.10 -10.62 -6.38
N LEU A 116 1.76 -9.58 -5.88
CA LEU A 116 1.70 -8.25 -6.47
C LEU A 116 2.38 -8.21 -7.83
N THR A 117 1.57 -8.06 -8.88
CA THR A 117 2.04 -7.96 -10.26
C THR A 117 2.03 -6.51 -10.75
N THR A 118 1.10 -5.70 -10.25
CA THR A 118 0.91 -4.31 -10.69
C THR A 118 1.02 -3.35 -9.51
N LEU A 119 1.93 -2.39 -9.60
CA LEU A 119 2.08 -1.32 -8.61
C LEU A 119 1.93 0.03 -9.30
N THR A 120 0.98 0.84 -8.83
CA THR A 120 0.78 2.21 -9.29
C THR A 120 1.06 3.19 -8.14
N ILE A 121 1.87 4.19 -8.42
CA ILE A 121 2.32 5.18 -7.44
C ILE A 121 2.02 6.57 -7.99
N HIS A 122 1.34 7.38 -7.18
CA HIS A 122 0.99 8.76 -7.53
C HIS A 122 1.65 9.76 -6.58
N ASN A 123 1.97 10.95 -7.10
CA ASN A 123 2.33 12.14 -6.33
C ASN A 123 3.51 11.92 -5.37
N GLY A 124 4.45 11.03 -5.70
CA GLY A 124 5.61 10.79 -4.84
C GLY A 124 5.26 10.30 -3.43
N CYS A 125 4.17 9.54 -3.28
CA CYS A 125 3.57 9.23 -1.99
C CYS A 125 4.36 8.28 -1.07
N LEU A 126 5.37 7.60 -1.58
CA LEU A 126 6.24 6.71 -0.84
C LEU A 126 7.46 7.46 -0.29
N SER A 127 7.89 7.09 0.93
CA SER A 127 9.04 7.67 1.62
C SER A 127 10.39 7.28 0.99
N GLU A 128 11.51 7.77 1.53
CA GLU A 128 12.86 7.42 1.06
C GLU A 128 13.21 5.92 1.22
N GLU A 129 12.42 5.16 2.00
CA GLU A 129 12.51 3.69 2.06
C GLU A 129 11.94 3.01 0.81
N PHE A 130 11.39 3.76 -0.15
CA PHE A 130 10.75 3.26 -1.37
C PHE A 130 11.63 2.33 -2.21
N SER A 131 12.91 2.67 -2.40
CA SER A 131 13.84 1.85 -3.17
C SER A 131 14.05 0.47 -2.54
N ASN A 132 14.12 0.43 -1.21
CA ASN A 132 14.25 -0.81 -0.44
C ASN A 132 12.97 -1.65 -0.49
N ILE A 133 11.80 -1.02 -0.58
CA ILE A 133 10.52 -1.72 -0.69
C ILE A 133 10.39 -2.33 -2.10
N LEU A 134 10.67 -1.56 -3.15
CA LEU A 134 10.61 -2.06 -4.53
C LEU A 134 11.54 -3.23 -4.78
N SER A 135 12.76 -3.20 -4.20
CA SER A 135 13.73 -4.28 -4.38
C SER A 135 13.27 -5.63 -3.82
N GLN A 136 12.28 -5.64 -2.91
CA GLN A 136 11.70 -6.84 -2.31
C GLN A 136 10.47 -7.37 -3.06
N LEU A 137 9.97 -6.63 -4.06
CA LEU A 137 8.76 -6.99 -4.79
C LEU A 137 9.11 -7.70 -6.10
N HIS A 138 9.56 -8.95 -5.97
CA HIS A 138 10.08 -9.75 -7.09
C HIS A 138 9.02 -10.15 -8.13
N SER A 139 7.74 -10.11 -7.76
CA SER A 139 6.64 -10.55 -8.62
C SER A 139 6.06 -9.43 -9.50
N ILE A 140 6.53 -8.18 -9.33
CA ILE A 140 6.01 -7.04 -10.10
C ILE A 140 6.42 -7.18 -11.56
N THR A 141 5.43 -7.13 -12.44
CA THR A 141 5.61 -7.06 -13.90
C THR A 141 5.29 -5.67 -14.44
N THR A 142 4.46 -4.91 -13.73
CA THR A 142 4.02 -3.57 -14.14
C THR A 142 4.22 -2.57 -13.01
N LEU A 143 5.08 -1.58 -13.25
CA LEU A 143 5.25 -0.42 -12.36
C LEU A 143 4.79 0.84 -13.11
N ARG A 144 3.80 1.54 -12.55
CA ARG A 144 3.27 2.81 -13.07
C ARG A 144 3.56 3.92 -12.07
N MET A 145 4.13 5.01 -12.55
CA MET A 145 4.48 6.15 -11.70
C MET A 145 3.93 7.42 -12.33
N TRP A 146 3.13 8.16 -11.56
CA TRP A 146 2.48 9.40 -11.98
C TRP A 146 2.89 10.52 -11.04
N ASN A 147 3.24 11.69 -11.59
CA ASN A 147 3.67 12.85 -10.79
C ASN A 147 4.68 12.50 -9.69
N SER A 148 5.64 11.64 -10.02
CA SER A 148 6.60 11.06 -9.07
C SER A 148 8.04 11.50 -9.37
N ALA A 149 8.18 12.70 -9.94
CA ALA A 149 9.46 13.27 -10.33
C ALA A 149 10.44 13.40 -9.14
N CYS A 150 9.92 13.55 -7.92
CA CYS A 150 10.71 13.65 -6.70
C CYS A 150 11.62 12.43 -6.42
N TYR A 151 11.32 11.25 -6.98
CA TYR A 151 12.20 10.08 -6.85
C TYR A 151 13.41 10.11 -7.77
N PHE A 152 13.39 10.94 -8.80
CA PHE A 152 14.44 11.03 -9.81
C PHE A 152 15.34 12.25 -9.62
N ASP A 153 15.08 13.08 -8.59
CA ASP A 153 15.92 14.24 -8.27
C ASP A 153 17.24 13.81 -7.62
N LYS A 154 18.31 13.85 -8.43
CA LYS A 154 19.68 13.50 -8.02
C LYS A 154 20.23 14.38 -6.88
N LYS A 155 19.67 15.56 -6.62
CA LYS A 155 20.12 16.43 -5.52
C LYS A 155 19.81 15.85 -4.14
N LYS A 156 18.78 15.00 -4.01
CA LYS A 156 18.50 14.25 -2.77
C LYS A 156 19.50 13.10 -2.55
N PHE A 157 19.90 12.41 -3.62
CA PHE A 157 20.90 11.33 -3.53
C PHE A 157 22.32 11.82 -3.19
N ALA A 158 22.67 13.06 -3.53
CA ALA A 158 23.97 13.64 -3.20
C ALA A 158 24.20 13.83 -1.68
N PHE A 159 23.14 13.91 -0.87
CA PHE A 159 23.25 13.96 0.59
C PHE A 159 23.49 12.58 1.22
N LEU A 160 23.12 11.50 0.54
CA LEU A 160 23.30 10.10 0.99
C LEU A 160 24.64 9.48 0.55
N LEU A 161 25.37 10.15 -0.35
CA LEU A 161 26.66 9.69 -0.89
C LEU A 161 27.87 10.49 -0.36
N LYS A 162 27.69 11.35 0.64
CA LYS A 162 28.85 11.91 1.35
C LYS A 162 29.43 10.83 2.26
N PRO A 163 30.70 10.41 2.08
CA PRO A 163 31.37 9.60 3.08
C PRO A 163 31.56 10.46 4.34
N ASN A 164 31.45 9.82 5.51
CA ASN A 164 31.68 10.40 6.83
C ASN A 164 32.96 11.24 6.90
#